data_AF-A0A4R7ZAT1-F1
#
_entry.id   AF-A0A4R7ZAT1-F1
#
_cell.length_a   1.000
_cell.length_b   1.000
_cell.length_c   1.000
_cell.angle_alpha   90.00
_cell.angle_beta   90.00
_cell.angle_gamma   90.00
#
_symmetry.space_group_name_H-M   'P 1'
#
loop_
_entity.id
_entity.type
_entity.pdbx_description
1 polymer ?
#
loop_
_entity_poly.entity_id
_entity_poly.type
_entity_poly.pdbx_seq_one_letter_code
_entity_poly.pdbx_strand_id
1 'polypeptide(L)'
;MPRLIRRPLVVWLLAALAVPVLLTAVLIPAKAGTTEDDLRDRTLAALQARGIETSSVDFNGRDAKITVPDGVDPNAVRAVVTGVEGVRSVRIEGGTTPTPSPTSAPPEESGVPAFEVGRTDQAIRVQAPVRSQAVKDAIAADVDQLLGEDREYDDRTTIDPAAGLADAAPISALLRALAIGTGDASVRYDGDTVTLSGQVPDQATKATVGRAAAKAVPGAVVADQLQLPTPPKSAVSEPCRTFQTRLAEFSRMYKINFLSGTSIVNDASKPSVVKAAAVLKSCTTARVEVAGHTDDLGSPASSLPLSERRAAAVKAELVRLGINANRILANGYGQAFPIASNATGAGRVANRRAEIRVVQGN
;
A
#
# COMPACT_ATOMS: atom_id res chain seq x y z
N MET A 1 -46.32 -128.21 1.75
CA MET A 1 -45.84 -127.46 0.56
C MET A 1 -45.82 -125.97 0.90
N PRO A 2 -44.76 -125.24 0.53
CA PRO A 2 -44.42 -123.92 1.09
C PRO A 2 -45.11 -122.79 0.33
N ARG A 3 -45.40 -121.68 1.01
CA ARG A 3 -45.48 -120.30 0.43
C ARG A 3 -45.82 -119.33 1.57
N LEU A 4 -44.82 -118.62 2.08
CA LEU A 4 -44.36 -117.30 1.62
C LEU A 4 -45.04 -116.17 2.40
N ILE A 5 -44.28 -115.71 3.39
CA ILE A 5 -44.44 -114.52 4.20
C ILE A 5 -44.67 -113.30 3.30
N ARG A 6 -45.76 -112.54 3.53
CA ARG A 6 -45.91 -111.17 3.04
C ARG A 6 -46.03 -110.23 4.24
N ARG A 7 -44.90 -109.62 4.61
CA ARG A 7 -44.86 -108.46 5.50
C ARG A 7 -45.45 -107.24 4.78
N PRO A 8 -46.19 -106.35 5.46
CA PRO A 8 -46.89 -105.24 4.83
C PRO A 8 -45.89 -104.17 4.36
N LEU A 9 -45.98 -103.82 3.08
CA LEU A 9 -45.13 -102.87 2.34
C LEU A 9 -45.06 -101.45 2.92
N VAL A 10 -45.95 -101.09 3.84
CA VAL A 10 -46.11 -99.70 4.29
C VAL A 10 -44.99 -99.26 5.24
N VAL A 11 -44.43 -100.17 6.05
CA VAL A 11 -43.31 -99.84 6.96
C VAL A 11 -42.02 -99.56 6.18
N TRP A 12 -41.83 -100.22 5.03
CA TRP A 12 -40.67 -99.97 4.16
C TRP A 12 -40.80 -98.70 3.33
N LEU A 13 -42.02 -98.23 3.04
CA LEU A 13 -42.22 -96.96 2.31
C LEU A 13 -41.93 -95.73 3.18
N LEU A 14 -42.22 -95.78 4.49
CA LEU A 14 -41.80 -94.72 5.42
C LEU A 14 -40.29 -94.74 5.69
N ALA A 15 -39.68 -95.94 5.76
CA ALA A 15 -38.22 -96.07 5.84
C ALA A 15 -37.51 -95.63 4.54
N ALA A 16 -38.09 -95.90 3.37
CA ALA A 16 -37.53 -95.53 2.06
C ALA A 16 -37.60 -94.03 1.75
N LEU A 17 -38.40 -93.25 2.48
CA LEU A 17 -38.44 -91.79 2.39
C LEU A 17 -37.61 -91.12 3.51
N ALA A 18 -37.48 -91.77 4.67
CA ALA A 18 -36.60 -91.32 5.75
C ALA A 18 -35.11 -91.47 5.41
N VAL A 19 -34.73 -92.55 4.71
CA VAL A 19 -33.31 -92.83 4.38
C VAL A 19 -32.70 -91.83 3.39
N PRO A 20 -33.34 -91.42 2.28
CA PRO A 20 -32.75 -90.39 1.42
C PRO A 20 -32.77 -88.99 2.06
N VAL A 21 -33.74 -88.65 2.92
CA VAL A 21 -33.75 -87.37 3.65
C VAL A 21 -32.69 -87.35 4.77
N LEU A 22 -32.47 -88.46 5.48
CA LEU A 22 -31.37 -88.60 6.44
C LEU A 22 -30.00 -88.69 5.75
N LEU A 23 -29.87 -89.33 4.58
CA LEU A 23 -28.61 -89.37 3.84
C LEU A 23 -28.27 -88.05 3.14
N THR A 24 -29.25 -87.22 2.78
CA THR A 24 -28.96 -85.82 2.40
C THR A 24 -28.60 -84.93 3.60
N ALA A 25 -28.95 -85.33 4.83
CA ALA A 25 -28.59 -84.61 6.05
C ALA A 25 -27.23 -85.06 6.67
N VAL A 26 -26.70 -86.23 6.26
CA VAL A 26 -25.47 -86.83 6.84
C VAL A 26 -24.25 -86.75 5.91
N LEU A 27 -24.40 -86.22 4.69
CA LEU A 27 -23.29 -85.94 3.76
C LEU A 27 -23.08 -84.45 3.47
N ILE A 28 -23.58 -83.57 4.35
CA ILE A 28 -23.08 -82.20 4.43
C ILE A 28 -22.06 -82.20 5.57
N PRO A 29 -20.75 -82.09 5.30
CA PRO A 29 -19.82 -81.75 6.34
C PRO A 29 -20.26 -80.39 6.90
N ALA A 30 -20.57 -80.38 8.20
CA ALA A 30 -20.89 -79.17 8.94
C ALA A 30 -19.79 -78.14 8.70
N LYS A 31 -20.12 -77.11 7.93
CA LYS A 31 -19.52 -75.79 8.02
C LYS A 31 -20.64 -74.80 7.76
N ALA A 32 -21.57 -74.70 8.71
CA ALA A 32 -22.05 -73.36 9.04
C ALA A 32 -20.78 -72.66 9.56
N GLY A 33 -20.04 -72.06 8.63
CA GLY A 33 -18.85 -71.28 8.97
C GLY A 33 -19.28 -70.32 10.05
N THR A 34 -18.44 -70.17 11.07
CA THR A 34 -18.72 -69.15 12.08
C THR A 34 -18.82 -67.80 11.36
N THR A 35 -19.41 -66.77 11.97
CA THR A 35 -19.53 -65.45 11.31
C THR A 35 -18.16 -64.97 10.79
N GLU A 36 -17.07 -65.38 11.45
CA GLU A 36 -15.68 -65.18 11.10
C GLU A 36 -15.27 -65.88 9.78
N ASP A 37 -15.73 -67.11 9.52
CA ASP A 37 -15.41 -67.84 8.29
C ASP A 37 -16.10 -67.21 7.07
N ASP A 38 -17.38 -66.84 7.21
CA ASP A 38 -18.12 -66.15 6.16
C ASP A 38 -17.57 -64.73 5.90
N LEU A 39 -17.15 -64.01 6.95
CA LEU A 39 -16.45 -62.74 6.80
C LEU A 39 -15.08 -62.92 6.15
N ARG A 40 -14.33 -63.97 6.51
CA ARG A 40 -13.04 -64.30 5.91
C ARG A 40 -13.19 -64.57 4.42
N ASP A 41 -14.15 -65.40 4.02
CA ASP A 41 -14.36 -65.78 2.62
C ASP A 41 -14.79 -64.58 1.77
N ARG A 42 -15.73 -63.76 2.26
CA ARG A 42 -16.15 -62.53 1.57
C ARG A 42 -15.02 -61.51 1.45
N THR A 43 -14.19 -61.41 2.49
CA THR A 43 -13.00 -60.54 2.48
C THR A 43 -11.96 -61.02 1.48
N LEU A 44 -11.66 -62.32 1.45
CA LEU A 44 -10.71 -62.91 0.51
C LEU A 44 -11.17 -62.72 -0.95
N ALA A 45 -12.46 -62.93 -1.22
CA ALA A 45 -13.05 -62.71 -2.53
C ALA A 45 -12.97 -61.24 -2.97
N ALA A 46 -13.25 -60.30 -2.06
CA ALA A 46 -13.17 -58.87 -2.34
C ALA A 46 -11.73 -58.40 -2.64
N LEU A 47 -10.74 -58.93 -1.92
CA LEU A 47 -9.33 -58.63 -2.13
C LEU A 47 -8.81 -59.23 -3.44
N GLN A 48 -9.19 -60.48 -3.73
CA GLN A 48 -8.81 -61.15 -4.98
C GLN A 48 -9.42 -60.46 -6.20
N ALA A 49 -10.65 -59.97 -6.12
CA ALA A 49 -11.29 -59.20 -7.20
C ALA A 49 -10.55 -57.88 -7.52
N ARG A 50 -9.72 -57.39 -6.59
CA ARG A 50 -8.87 -56.20 -6.76
C ARG A 50 -7.41 -56.52 -7.03
N GLY A 51 -7.06 -57.81 -7.20
CA GLY A 51 -5.68 -58.25 -7.43
C GLY A 51 -4.75 -58.00 -6.24
N ILE A 52 -5.30 -57.89 -5.03
CA ILE A 52 -4.52 -57.62 -3.81
C ILE A 52 -4.11 -58.96 -3.20
N GLU A 53 -2.82 -59.24 -3.17
CA GLU A 53 -2.27 -60.42 -2.49
C GLU A 53 -2.13 -60.17 -0.98
N THR A 54 -2.52 -61.15 -0.16
CA THR A 54 -2.43 -61.09 1.30
C THR A 54 -1.73 -62.32 1.86
N SER A 55 -0.92 -62.15 2.89
CA SER A 55 -0.20 -63.22 3.56
C SER A 55 -1.08 -63.99 4.56
N SER A 56 -1.98 -63.30 5.26
CA SER A 56 -2.99 -63.94 6.13
C SER A 56 -4.22 -63.05 6.32
N VAL A 57 -5.40 -63.67 6.50
CA VAL A 57 -6.66 -63.00 6.84
C VAL A 57 -7.33 -63.76 7.99
N ASP A 58 -7.34 -63.16 9.17
CA ASP A 58 -7.92 -63.72 10.37
C ASP A 58 -9.03 -62.84 10.92
N PHE A 59 -10.05 -63.46 11.48
CA PHE A 59 -11.19 -62.77 12.09
C PHE A 59 -11.36 -63.20 13.54
N ASN A 60 -11.62 -62.22 14.40
CA ASN A 60 -12.10 -62.43 15.76
C ASN A 60 -13.44 -61.71 15.90
N GLY A 61 -14.54 -62.44 15.81
CA GLY A 61 -15.86 -61.84 15.64
C GLY A 61 -15.97 -61.07 14.33
N ARG A 62 -16.13 -59.75 14.42
CA ARG A 62 -16.25 -58.82 13.27
C ARG A 62 -14.98 -57.99 13.04
N ASP A 63 -13.93 -58.26 13.78
CA ASP A 63 -12.67 -57.53 13.70
C ASP A 63 -11.66 -58.34 12.87
N ALA A 64 -11.20 -57.75 11.77
CA ALA A 64 -10.27 -58.36 10.85
C ALA A 64 -8.82 -58.05 11.25
N LYS A 65 -7.96 -59.06 11.24
CA LYS A 65 -6.50 -58.95 11.30
C LYS A 65 -5.92 -59.48 9.98
N ILE A 66 -5.26 -58.61 9.22
CA ILE A 66 -4.75 -58.93 7.89
C ILE A 66 -3.25 -58.68 7.84
N THR A 67 -2.49 -59.65 7.34
CA THR A 67 -1.06 -59.50 7.09
C THR A 67 -0.84 -59.37 5.59
N VAL A 68 -0.08 -58.36 5.16
CA VAL A 68 0.22 -58.12 3.74
C VAL A 68 1.74 -58.14 3.49
N PRO A 69 2.20 -58.64 2.32
CA PRO A 69 3.61 -58.61 1.95
C PRO A 69 4.08 -57.18 1.64
N ASP A 70 5.40 -56.95 1.66
CA ASP A 70 5.97 -55.65 1.29
C ASP A 70 5.66 -55.30 -0.17
N GLY A 71 5.35 -54.02 -0.44
CA GLY A 71 4.92 -53.54 -1.75
C GLY A 71 3.41 -53.51 -1.97
N VAL A 72 2.59 -54.04 -1.05
CA VAL A 72 1.13 -53.90 -1.07
C VAL A 72 0.70 -52.71 -0.21
N ASP A 73 -0.08 -51.78 -0.77
CA ASP A 73 -0.58 -50.60 -0.05
C ASP A 73 -1.60 -50.98 1.04
N PRO A 74 -1.27 -50.79 2.34
CA PRO A 74 -2.17 -51.10 3.44
C PRO A 74 -3.49 -50.31 3.40
N ASN A 75 -3.51 -49.13 2.77
CA ASN A 75 -4.73 -48.31 2.68
C ASN A 75 -5.70 -48.85 1.63
N ALA A 76 -5.20 -49.31 0.49
CA ALA A 76 -6.00 -49.99 -0.52
C ALA A 76 -6.64 -51.27 0.05
N VAL A 77 -5.88 -52.07 0.82
CA VAL A 77 -6.38 -53.26 1.51
C VAL A 77 -7.46 -52.87 2.53
N ARG A 78 -7.21 -51.83 3.35
CA ARG A 78 -8.17 -51.35 4.34
C ARG A 78 -9.49 -50.94 3.71
N ALA A 79 -9.45 -50.15 2.62
CA ALA A 79 -10.64 -49.66 1.93
C ALA A 79 -11.53 -50.80 1.41
N VAL A 80 -10.92 -51.85 0.85
CA VAL A 80 -11.65 -53.03 0.36
C VAL A 80 -12.29 -53.80 1.51
N VAL A 81 -11.54 -54.03 2.59
CA VAL A 81 -12.00 -54.85 3.73
C VAL A 81 -13.08 -54.13 4.54
N THR A 82 -12.99 -52.81 4.72
CA THR A 82 -14.06 -52.03 5.35
C THR A 82 -15.34 -51.97 4.53
N GLY A 83 -15.27 -52.24 3.23
CA GLY A 83 -16.44 -52.34 2.35
C GLY A 83 -17.16 -53.68 2.41
N VAL A 84 -16.58 -54.68 3.09
CA VAL A 84 -17.22 -56.00 3.27
C VAL A 84 -18.28 -55.88 4.36
N GLU A 85 -19.53 -56.16 3.99
CA GLU A 85 -20.68 -56.04 4.88
C GLU A 85 -20.55 -56.95 6.10
N GLY A 86 -20.45 -56.35 7.29
CA GLY A 86 -20.33 -57.04 8.57
C GLY A 86 -18.96 -56.91 9.24
N VAL A 87 -17.95 -56.34 8.57
CA VAL A 87 -16.65 -56.01 9.18
C VAL A 87 -16.78 -54.73 10.02
N ARG A 88 -16.30 -54.75 11.26
CA ARG A 88 -16.37 -53.62 12.21
C ARG A 88 -15.05 -52.86 12.29
N SER A 89 -13.93 -53.57 12.38
CA SER A 89 -12.60 -52.96 12.45
C SER A 89 -11.58 -53.79 11.69
N VAL A 90 -10.51 -53.14 11.23
CA VAL A 90 -9.46 -53.78 10.42
C VAL A 90 -8.09 -53.35 10.95
N ARG A 91 -7.31 -54.32 11.44
CA ARG A 91 -5.89 -54.15 11.77
C ARG A 91 -5.06 -54.78 10.66
N ILE A 92 -4.14 -54.02 10.09
CA ILE A 92 -3.24 -54.49 9.04
C ILE A 92 -1.82 -54.48 9.58
N GLU A 93 -1.11 -55.60 9.46
CA GLU A 93 0.29 -55.77 9.84
C GLU A 93 1.13 -56.02 8.57
N GLY A 94 2.29 -55.37 8.43
CA GLY A 94 3.12 -55.41 7.21
C GLY A 94 2.71 -54.41 6.12
N GLY A 95 3.29 -54.54 4.92
CA GLY A 95 2.97 -53.70 3.76
C GLY A 95 3.67 -52.35 3.77
N THR A 96 4.99 -52.34 3.91
CA THR A 96 5.74 -51.10 3.73
C THR A 96 5.68 -50.67 2.26
N THR A 97 4.83 -49.69 1.93
CA THR A 97 4.97 -48.92 0.70
C THR A 97 6.23 -48.06 0.81
N PRO A 98 7.08 -47.94 -0.23
CA PRO A 98 8.07 -46.87 -0.24
C PRO A 98 7.31 -45.55 -0.09
N THR A 99 7.67 -44.80 0.96
CA THR A 99 7.08 -43.52 1.33
C THR A 99 6.96 -42.61 0.09
N PRO A 100 5.75 -42.27 -0.40
CA PRO A 100 5.63 -41.06 -1.20
C PRO A 100 5.92 -39.89 -0.26
N SER A 101 6.86 -39.02 -0.67
CA SER A 101 7.11 -37.73 -0.03
C SER A 101 5.79 -37.03 0.32
N PRO A 102 5.67 -36.36 1.48
CA PRO A 102 4.40 -35.78 1.89
C PRO A 102 3.98 -34.69 0.90
N THR A 103 3.01 -35.01 0.04
CA THR A 103 2.19 -34.03 -0.70
C THR A 103 0.76 -34.20 -0.23
N SER A 104 0.48 -33.59 0.90
CA SER A 104 -0.77 -32.89 1.20
C SER A 104 -0.56 -32.24 2.57
N ALA A 105 0.10 -31.09 2.55
CA ALA A 105 -0.04 -30.12 3.62
C ALA A 105 -1.57 -29.90 3.86
N PRO A 106 -2.00 -29.53 5.08
CA PRO A 106 -3.26 -28.80 5.26
C PRO A 106 -3.31 -27.70 4.20
N PRO A 107 -4.49 -27.22 3.73
CA PRO A 107 -4.52 -26.12 2.77
C PRO A 107 -3.58 -25.05 3.31
N GLU A 108 -2.45 -24.86 2.62
CA GLU A 108 -1.52 -23.80 2.95
C GLU A 108 -2.41 -22.57 2.80
N GLU A 109 -2.70 -21.89 3.90
CA GLU A 109 -2.94 -20.46 3.81
C GLU A 109 -1.63 -19.89 3.25
N SER A 110 -1.47 -19.95 1.92
CA SER A 110 -0.41 -19.34 1.15
C SER A 110 -0.64 -17.82 1.14
N GLY A 111 -0.81 -17.25 2.33
CA GLY A 111 -0.76 -15.83 2.55
C GLY A 111 0.71 -15.45 2.72
N VAL A 112 1.09 -14.34 2.11
CA VAL A 112 2.29 -13.62 2.56
C VAL A 112 2.12 -13.37 4.07
N PRO A 113 3.08 -13.66 4.94
CA PRO A 113 2.93 -13.34 6.35
C PRO A 113 2.95 -11.83 6.57
N ALA A 114 2.40 -11.37 7.69
CA ALA A 114 2.47 -9.97 8.07
C ALA A 114 3.93 -9.50 8.19
N PHE A 115 4.21 -8.30 7.70
CA PHE A 115 5.53 -7.70 7.75
C PHE A 115 5.45 -6.18 7.88
N GLU A 116 6.55 -5.57 8.30
CA GLU A 116 6.73 -4.14 8.34
C GLU A 116 8.14 -3.77 7.86
N VAL A 117 8.21 -2.81 6.95
CA VAL A 117 9.46 -2.20 6.49
C VAL A 117 9.35 -0.71 6.73
N GLY A 118 10.30 -0.14 7.45
CA GLY A 118 10.30 1.27 7.82
C GLY A 118 11.64 1.94 7.59
N ARG A 119 11.61 3.23 7.29
CA ARG A 119 12.77 4.12 7.23
C ARG A 119 12.47 5.31 8.13
N THR A 120 13.45 5.68 8.94
CA THR A 120 13.53 6.97 9.63
C THR A 120 14.81 7.69 9.22
N ASP A 121 15.04 8.87 9.77
CA ASP A 121 16.31 9.58 9.59
C ASP A 121 17.50 8.85 10.24
N GLN A 122 17.25 7.99 11.23
CA GLN A 122 18.28 7.30 12.02
C GLN A 122 18.37 5.79 11.77
N ALA A 123 17.34 5.17 11.21
CA ALA A 123 17.33 3.72 11.04
C ALA A 123 16.50 3.23 9.84
N ILE A 124 16.86 2.06 9.33
CA ILE A 124 16.00 1.22 8.52
C ILE A 124 15.55 0.05 9.40
N ARG A 125 14.23 -0.17 9.51
CA ARG A 125 13.65 -1.27 10.28
C ARG A 125 13.05 -2.30 9.33
N VAL A 126 13.32 -3.57 9.60
CA VAL A 126 12.62 -4.68 8.94
C VAL A 126 12.10 -5.65 9.99
N GLN A 127 10.80 -5.93 9.95
CA GLN A 127 10.13 -6.90 10.79
C GLN A 127 9.32 -7.86 9.93
N ALA A 128 9.73 -9.13 9.88
CA ALA A 128 9.00 -10.17 9.15
C ALA A 128 9.42 -11.57 9.64
N PRO A 129 8.50 -12.55 9.68
CA PRO A 129 8.89 -13.95 9.75
C PRO A 129 9.43 -14.40 8.38
N VAL A 130 10.57 -15.09 8.38
CA VAL A 130 11.26 -15.60 7.17
C VAL A 130 11.53 -17.10 7.30
N ARG A 131 11.55 -17.85 6.20
CA ARG A 131 11.69 -19.32 6.27
C ARG A 131 13.07 -19.81 6.67
N SER A 132 14.11 -19.03 6.41
CA SER A 132 15.49 -19.48 6.62
C SER A 132 16.44 -18.33 6.91
N GLN A 133 17.61 -18.69 7.46
CA GLN A 133 18.71 -17.75 7.65
C GLN A 133 19.17 -17.13 6.32
N ALA A 134 19.12 -17.87 5.21
CA ALA A 134 19.50 -17.35 3.90
C ALA A 134 18.61 -16.18 3.44
N VAL A 135 17.31 -16.22 3.74
CA VAL A 135 16.39 -15.10 3.44
C VAL A 135 16.71 -13.90 4.33
N LYS A 136 17.02 -14.15 5.61
CA LYS A 136 17.43 -13.11 6.55
C LYS A 136 18.73 -12.41 6.10
N ASP A 137 19.72 -13.17 5.67
CA ASP A 137 21.00 -12.67 5.17
C ASP A 137 20.82 -11.86 3.87
N ALA A 138 19.92 -12.30 2.98
CA ALA A 138 19.60 -11.57 1.76
C ALA A 138 18.96 -10.20 2.05
N ILE A 139 18.01 -10.14 3.00
CA ILE A 139 17.40 -8.88 3.45
C ILE A 139 18.48 -7.96 4.06
N ALA A 140 19.34 -8.50 4.93
CA ALA A 140 20.42 -7.72 5.55
C ALA A 140 21.36 -7.13 4.50
N ALA A 141 21.76 -7.92 3.50
CA ALA A 141 22.61 -7.45 2.40
C ALA A 141 21.94 -6.34 1.56
N ASP A 142 20.62 -6.41 1.34
CA ASP A 142 19.88 -5.34 0.67
C ASP A 142 19.78 -4.08 1.54
N VAL A 143 19.62 -4.22 2.86
CA VAL A 143 19.64 -3.08 3.78
C VAL A 143 21.02 -2.43 3.80
N ASP A 144 22.10 -3.21 3.83
CA ASP A 144 23.49 -2.71 3.77
C ASP A 144 23.77 -1.88 2.51
N GLN A 145 23.18 -2.23 1.37
CA GLN A 145 23.30 -1.45 0.14
C GLN A 145 22.56 -0.10 0.18
N LEU A 146 21.57 0.03 1.06
CA LEU A 146 20.66 1.18 1.16
C LEU A 146 20.92 2.04 2.40
N LEU A 147 21.65 1.51 3.38
CA LEU A 147 22.15 2.21 4.55
C LEU A 147 23.07 3.35 4.12
N GLY A 148 22.74 4.57 4.53
CA GLY A 148 23.68 5.69 4.47
C GLY A 148 24.58 5.69 5.71
N GLU A 149 25.62 6.54 5.71
CA GLU A 149 26.61 6.61 6.80
C GLU A 149 26.00 6.84 8.20
N ASP A 150 24.85 7.52 8.26
CA ASP A 150 24.19 7.94 9.51
C ASP A 150 23.02 7.06 9.95
N ARG A 151 22.74 5.94 9.24
CA ARG A 151 21.56 5.09 9.51
C ARG A 151 21.98 3.74 10.08
N GLU A 152 21.17 3.23 11.01
CA GLU A 152 21.34 1.90 11.63
C GLU A 152 20.32 0.91 11.07
N TYR A 153 20.66 -0.38 11.07
CA TYR A 153 19.70 -1.44 10.75
C TYR A 153 19.05 -2.03 12.01
N ASP A 154 17.76 -1.75 12.22
CA ASP A 154 16.90 -2.36 13.25
C ASP A 154 16.27 -3.65 12.70
N ASP A 155 17.02 -4.75 12.77
CA ASP A 155 16.57 -6.09 12.36
C ASP A 155 15.66 -6.73 13.42
N ARG A 156 14.39 -6.92 13.06
CA ARG A 156 13.37 -7.62 13.86
C ARG A 156 12.80 -8.83 13.13
N THR A 157 13.56 -9.42 12.22
CA THR A 157 13.14 -10.62 11.50
C THR A 157 13.26 -11.87 12.38
N THR A 158 12.30 -12.78 12.25
CA THR A 158 12.27 -14.06 12.98
C THR A 158 12.26 -15.23 12.01
N ILE A 159 12.80 -16.39 12.40
CA ILE A 159 12.79 -17.58 11.53
C ILE A 159 11.54 -18.43 11.84
N ASP A 160 10.68 -18.59 10.84
CA ASP A 160 9.52 -19.50 10.85
C ASP A 160 9.57 -20.36 9.57
N PRO A 161 10.07 -21.60 9.65
CA PRO A 161 10.23 -22.47 8.48
C PRO A 161 8.90 -22.83 7.78
N ALA A 162 7.76 -22.75 8.47
CA ALA A 162 6.46 -23.13 7.93
C ALA A 162 5.75 -21.94 7.28
N ALA A 163 5.65 -20.82 8.02
CA ALA A 163 4.80 -19.69 7.63
C ALA A 163 5.57 -18.41 7.28
N GLY A 164 6.91 -18.42 7.36
CA GLY A 164 7.73 -17.26 7.00
C GLY A 164 7.74 -16.95 5.49
N LEU A 165 8.26 -15.78 5.14
CA LEU A 165 8.57 -15.41 3.76
C LEU A 165 9.58 -16.40 3.17
N ALA A 166 9.21 -16.99 2.03
CA ALA A 166 10.07 -17.90 1.29
C ALA A 166 11.21 -17.19 0.55
N ASP A 167 11.02 -15.92 0.22
CA ASP A 167 11.91 -15.12 -0.62
C ASP A 167 12.00 -13.68 -0.06
N ALA A 168 13.18 -13.06 -0.19
CA ALA A 168 13.44 -11.70 0.28
C ALA A 168 12.88 -10.62 -0.66
N ALA A 169 12.62 -10.92 -1.94
CA ALA A 169 12.27 -9.99 -3.00
C ALA A 169 11.11 -9.04 -2.67
N PRO A 170 10.01 -9.46 -1.99
CA PRO A 170 8.96 -8.54 -1.57
C PRO A 170 9.50 -7.43 -0.65
N ILE A 171 10.33 -7.80 0.33
CA ILE A 171 10.95 -6.87 1.27
C ILE A 171 12.00 -6.01 0.56
N SER A 172 12.86 -6.61 -0.25
CA SER A 172 13.92 -5.92 -1.01
C SER A 172 13.37 -4.86 -1.96
N ALA A 173 12.25 -5.15 -2.64
CA ALA A 173 11.59 -4.19 -3.52
C ALA A 173 11.03 -2.98 -2.75
N LEU A 174 10.43 -3.23 -1.57
CA LEU A 174 9.91 -2.19 -0.70
C LEU A 174 11.02 -1.34 -0.10
N LEU A 175 12.12 -1.96 0.36
CA LEU A 175 13.30 -1.27 0.86
C LEU A 175 13.86 -0.30 -0.19
N ARG A 176 14.05 -0.77 -1.43
CA ARG A 176 14.53 0.07 -2.54
C ARG A 176 13.57 1.20 -2.89
N ALA A 177 12.26 0.96 -2.80
CA ALA A 177 11.25 1.98 -3.05
C ALA A 177 11.21 3.05 -1.94
N LEU A 178 11.36 2.65 -0.67
CA LEU A 178 11.37 3.53 0.50
C LEU A 178 12.69 4.28 0.69
N ALA A 179 13.80 3.75 0.15
CA ALA A 179 15.11 4.40 0.21
C ALA A 179 15.14 5.75 -0.53
N ILE A 180 14.19 5.99 -1.44
CA ILE A 180 14.05 7.23 -2.19
C ILE A 180 13.21 8.21 -1.35
N GLY A 181 13.87 9.10 -0.58
CA GLY A 181 13.19 10.15 0.16
C GLY A 181 13.88 10.59 1.45
N THR A 182 13.30 11.58 2.11
CA THR A 182 13.73 12.15 3.41
C THR A 182 12.60 12.05 4.43
N GLY A 183 12.90 11.93 5.73
CA GLY A 183 11.89 11.82 6.79
C GLY A 183 11.32 10.41 6.97
N ASP A 184 10.37 10.19 7.87
CA ASP A 184 9.90 8.83 8.18
C ASP A 184 8.95 8.27 7.11
N ALA A 185 9.14 7.02 6.68
CA ALA A 185 8.22 6.31 5.78
C ALA A 185 8.19 4.81 6.08
N SER A 186 7.01 4.18 6.02
CA SER A 186 6.85 2.75 6.27
C SER A 186 5.81 2.08 5.39
N VAL A 187 5.98 0.77 5.23
CA VAL A 187 5.07 -0.14 4.56
C VAL A 187 4.78 -1.27 5.52
N ARG A 188 3.51 -1.41 5.89
CA ARG A 188 3.04 -2.46 6.80
C ARG A 188 2.00 -3.32 6.07
N TYR A 189 2.14 -4.62 6.19
CA TYR A 189 1.15 -5.58 5.71
C TYR A 189 0.66 -6.44 6.87
N ASP A 190 -0.65 -6.58 7.03
CA ASP A 190 -1.29 -7.27 8.15
C ASP A 190 -1.96 -8.60 7.77
N GLY A 191 -1.87 -9.02 6.50
CA GLY A 191 -2.54 -10.21 5.96
C GLY A 191 -3.67 -9.89 4.98
N ASP A 192 -4.14 -8.64 4.94
CA ASP A 192 -5.20 -8.21 4.02
C ASP A 192 -4.85 -6.86 3.35
N THR A 193 -4.36 -5.90 4.14
CA THR A 193 -4.10 -4.54 3.69
C THR A 193 -2.61 -4.20 3.77
N VAL A 194 -2.06 -3.65 2.67
CA VAL A 194 -0.76 -2.98 2.66
C VAL A 194 -0.96 -1.49 2.92
N THR A 195 -0.54 -1.02 4.09
CA THR A 195 -0.60 0.40 4.47
C THR A 195 0.73 1.08 4.21
N LEU A 196 0.70 2.17 3.44
CA LEU A 196 1.87 3.02 3.14
C LEU A 196 1.74 4.30 3.98
N SER A 197 2.70 4.58 4.85
CA SER A 197 2.63 5.72 5.78
C SER A 197 3.90 6.56 5.77
N GLY A 198 3.77 7.83 6.14
CA GLY A 198 4.91 8.74 6.29
C GLY A 198 5.06 9.75 5.15
N GLN A 199 6.27 10.28 4.96
CA GLN A 199 6.56 11.34 3.99
C GLN A 199 7.40 10.86 2.81
N VAL A 200 7.05 11.32 1.61
CA VAL A 200 7.80 11.10 0.37
C VAL A 200 7.97 12.43 -0.38
N PRO A 201 9.13 12.67 -1.04
CA PRO A 201 9.48 13.99 -1.57
C PRO A 201 8.56 14.50 -2.67
N ASP A 202 8.01 13.60 -3.50
CA ASP A 202 7.22 13.96 -4.67
C ASP A 202 6.23 12.86 -5.08
N GLN A 203 5.34 13.21 -6.00
CA GLN A 203 4.29 12.32 -6.51
C GLN A 203 4.85 11.12 -7.28
N ALA A 204 6.02 11.26 -7.92
CA ALA A 204 6.64 10.18 -8.68
C ALA A 204 7.16 9.08 -7.75
N THR A 205 7.75 9.48 -6.62
CA THR A 205 8.19 8.61 -5.54
C THR A 205 7.00 7.93 -4.88
N LYS A 206 5.95 8.70 -4.54
CA LYS A 206 4.69 8.16 -4.02
C LYS A 206 4.13 7.04 -4.91
N ALA A 207 4.06 7.28 -6.22
CA ALA A 207 3.59 6.29 -7.18
C ALA A 207 4.52 5.06 -7.29
N THR A 208 5.83 5.26 -7.13
CA THR A 208 6.82 4.17 -7.16
C THR A 208 6.67 3.25 -5.95
N VAL A 209 6.50 3.82 -4.75
CA VAL A 209 6.23 3.06 -3.52
C VAL A 209 4.91 2.30 -3.65
N GLY A 210 3.85 2.94 -4.15
CA GLY A 210 2.56 2.29 -4.37
C GLY A 210 2.64 1.09 -5.32
N ARG A 211 3.37 1.21 -6.43
CA ARG A 211 3.59 0.08 -7.36
C ARG A 211 4.43 -1.04 -6.74
N ALA A 212 5.47 -0.70 -5.98
CA ALA A 212 6.29 -1.68 -5.29
C ALA A 212 5.47 -2.47 -4.27
N ALA A 213 4.61 -1.80 -3.51
CA ALA A 213 3.69 -2.41 -2.56
C ALA A 213 2.68 -3.36 -3.22
N ALA A 214 2.02 -2.93 -4.29
CA ALA A 214 1.09 -3.77 -5.04
C ALA A 214 1.76 -5.01 -5.66
N LYS A 215 3.04 -4.91 -6.02
CA LYS A 215 3.82 -6.03 -6.54
C LYS A 215 4.33 -6.97 -5.45
N ALA A 216 4.70 -6.43 -4.29
CA ALA A 216 5.22 -7.20 -3.16
C ALA A 216 4.15 -8.13 -2.58
N VAL A 217 2.89 -7.70 -2.57
CA VAL A 217 1.76 -8.51 -2.10
C VAL A 217 0.62 -8.46 -3.13
N PRO A 218 0.63 -9.35 -4.14
CA PRO A 218 -0.43 -9.41 -5.14
C PRO A 218 -1.80 -9.70 -4.50
N GLY A 219 -2.80 -8.89 -4.82
CA GLY A 219 -4.18 -9.07 -4.34
C GLY A 219 -4.52 -8.35 -3.03
N ALA A 220 -3.54 -7.82 -2.31
CA ALA A 220 -3.79 -7.02 -1.11
C ALA A 220 -4.36 -5.64 -1.44
N VAL A 221 -5.18 -5.11 -0.53
CA VAL A 221 -5.68 -3.73 -0.64
C VAL A 221 -4.56 -2.76 -0.28
N VAL A 222 -4.23 -1.81 -1.15
CA VAL A 222 -3.20 -0.79 -0.86
C VAL A 222 -3.84 0.47 -0.29
N ALA A 223 -3.63 0.70 1.01
CA ALA A 223 -4.01 1.93 1.70
C ALA A 223 -2.87 2.94 1.66
N ASP A 224 -2.92 3.85 0.68
CA ASP A 224 -1.90 4.90 0.50
C ASP A 224 -2.17 6.11 1.42
N GLN A 225 -1.40 6.20 2.50
CA GLN A 225 -1.39 7.31 3.46
C GLN A 225 -0.08 8.13 3.39
N LEU A 226 0.67 8.01 2.30
CA LEU A 226 1.90 8.79 2.09
C LEU A 226 1.56 10.27 1.91
N GLN A 227 2.31 11.13 2.59
CA GLN A 227 2.18 12.58 2.52
C GLN A 227 3.32 13.17 1.70
N LEU A 228 2.99 14.12 0.84
CA LEU A 228 4.00 14.95 0.21
C LEU A 228 4.38 16.08 1.17
N PRO A 229 5.63 16.56 1.16
CA PRO A 229 6.00 17.75 1.90
C PRO A 229 5.09 18.88 1.44
N THR A 230 4.22 19.35 2.33
CA THR A 230 3.42 20.55 2.06
C THR A 230 4.42 21.69 1.85
N PRO A 231 4.50 22.30 0.65
CA PRO A 231 5.36 23.46 0.48
C PRO A 231 4.93 24.48 1.54
N PRO A 232 5.86 25.08 2.30
CA PRO A 232 5.49 26.01 3.36
C PRO A 232 4.64 27.10 2.71
N LYS A 233 3.34 27.12 3.06
CA LYS A 233 2.40 28.16 2.64
C LYS A 233 3.05 29.47 3.04
N SER A 234 3.54 30.23 2.07
CA SER A 234 4.45 31.36 2.34
C SER A 234 3.82 32.24 3.40
N ALA A 235 4.32 32.14 4.63
CA ALA A 235 3.86 32.95 5.72
C ALA A 235 4.21 34.38 5.32
N VAL A 236 3.19 35.20 5.06
CA VAL A 236 3.36 36.61 4.78
C VAL A 236 4.13 37.18 5.96
N SER A 237 5.37 37.63 5.73
CA SER A 237 6.22 38.12 6.81
C SER A 237 5.52 39.29 7.53
N GLU A 238 5.76 39.46 8.83
CA GLU A 238 5.16 40.56 9.60
C GLU A 238 5.39 41.95 8.95
N PRO A 239 6.56 42.25 8.34
CA PRO A 239 6.73 43.43 7.50
C PRO A 239 5.73 43.52 6.33
N CYS A 240 5.45 42.42 5.64
CA CYS A 240 4.43 42.42 4.58
C CYS A 240 3.02 42.61 5.12
N ARG A 241 2.73 42.13 6.34
CA ARG A 241 1.42 42.30 6.99
C ARG A 241 1.09 43.78 7.25
N THR A 242 2.08 44.55 7.69
CA THR A 242 1.93 45.99 8.00
C THR A 242 2.27 46.91 6.81
N PHE A 243 2.54 46.34 5.62
CA PHE A 243 3.04 47.09 4.47
C PHE A 243 2.10 48.22 4.03
N GLN A 244 0.79 47.93 3.92
CA GLN A 244 -0.19 48.90 3.47
C GLN A 244 -0.29 50.10 4.43
N THR A 245 -0.25 49.85 5.73
CA THR A 245 -0.27 50.91 6.77
C THR A 245 0.97 51.80 6.66
N ARG A 246 2.16 51.19 6.56
CA ARG A 246 3.42 51.94 6.45
C ARG A 246 3.52 52.74 5.14
N LEU A 247 2.97 52.21 4.04
CA LEU A 247 2.88 52.94 2.78
C LEU A 247 1.89 54.11 2.87
N ALA A 248 0.76 53.93 3.56
CA ALA A 248 -0.21 55.01 3.78
C ALA A 248 0.37 56.13 4.66
N GLU A 249 1.13 55.80 5.71
CA GLU A 249 1.86 56.75 6.54
C GLU A 249 2.91 57.51 5.73
N PHE A 250 3.69 56.81 4.90
CA PHE A 250 4.62 57.42 3.97
C PHE A 250 3.91 58.46 3.09
N SER A 251 2.80 58.10 2.45
CA SER A 251 2.06 58.97 1.54
C SER A 251 1.45 60.21 2.25
N ARG A 252 1.20 60.13 3.56
CA ARG A 252 0.76 61.27 4.37
C ARG A 252 1.90 62.23 4.67
N MET A 253 3.04 61.72 5.12
CA MET A 253 4.19 62.51 5.58
C MET A 253 5.07 63.06 4.45
N TYR A 254 5.18 62.33 3.35
CA TYR A 254 6.12 62.63 2.27
C TYR A 254 5.39 62.90 0.97
N LYS A 255 5.88 63.89 0.22
CA LYS A 255 5.35 64.28 -1.08
C LYS A 255 6.43 64.15 -2.14
N ILE A 256 6.02 63.70 -3.32
CA ILE A 256 6.85 63.65 -4.53
C ILE A 256 6.22 64.64 -5.50
N ASN A 257 6.81 65.82 -5.61
CA ASN A 257 6.27 66.94 -6.38
C ASN A 257 7.20 67.33 -7.52
N PHE A 258 6.62 67.90 -8.58
CA PHE A 258 7.33 68.27 -9.78
C PHE A 258 7.27 69.78 -10.03
N LEU A 259 8.31 70.29 -10.67
CA LEU A 259 8.29 71.65 -11.21
C LEU A 259 7.32 71.72 -12.39
N SER A 260 6.87 72.94 -12.71
CA SER A 260 5.94 73.15 -13.82
C SER A 260 6.53 72.63 -15.13
N GLY A 261 5.74 71.89 -15.91
CA GLY A 261 6.15 71.32 -17.19
C GLY A 261 7.20 70.20 -17.14
N THR A 262 7.74 69.84 -15.97
CA THR A 262 8.81 68.83 -15.87
C THR A 262 8.32 67.46 -15.39
N SER A 263 9.07 66.42 -15.75
CA SER A 263 8.94 65.05 -15.21
C SER A 263 10.17 64.59 -14.43
N ILE A 264 11.08 65.52 -14.11
CA ILE A 264 12.33 65.24 -13.40
C ILE A 264 12.04 65.17 -11.90
N VAL A 265 12.46 64.08 -11.26
CA VAL A 265 12.47 63.97 -9.79
C VAL A 265 13.54 64.92 -9.25
N ASN A 266 13.10 66.10 -8.81
CA ASN A 266 13.97 67.17 -8.30
C ASN A 266 14.59 66.82 -6.93
N ASP A 267 15.58 67.60 -6.51
CA ASP A 267 16.31 67.37 -5.26
C ASP A 267 15.41 67.40 -4.01
N ALA A 268 14.34 68.21 -4.03
CA ALA A 268 13.36 68.24 -2.95
C ALA A 268 12.56 66.93 -2.83
N SER A 269 12.35 66.21 -3.93
CA SER A 269 11.56 64.96 -3.96
C SER A 269 12.41 63.70 -3.87
N LYS A 270 13.71 63.75 -4.19
CA LYS A 270 14.62 62.60 -4.08
C LYS A 270 14.59 61.93 -2.70
N PRO A 271 14.63 62.66 -1.56
CA PRO A 271 14.53 62.05 -0.23
C PRO A 271 13.23 61.26 -0.02
N SER A 272 12.10 61.74 -0.56
CA SER A 272 10.82 61.04 -0.50
C SER A 272 10.88 59.73 -1.29
N VAL A 273 11.49 59.71 -2.47
CA VAL A 273 11.65 58.47 -3.26
C VAL A 273 12.56 57.46 -2.56
N VAL A 274 13.62 57.91 -1.90
CA VAL A 274 14.49 57.04 -1.08
C VAL A 274 13.70 56.40 0.08
N LYS A 275 12.86 57.18 0.78
CA LYS A 275 11.99 56.67 1.85
C LYS A 275 10.94 55.69 1.32
N ALA A 276 10.36 55.96 0.16
CA ALA A 276 9.46 55.02 -0.50
C ALA A 276 10.16 53.68 -0.78
N ALA A 277 11.39 53.71 -1.34
CA ALA A 277 12.15 52.50 -1.60
C ALA A 277 12.42 51.69 -0.32
N ALA A 278 12.69 52.35 0.82
CA ALA A 278 12.85 51.66 2.10
C ALA A 278 11.57 50.91 2.53
N VAL A 279 10.39 51.53 2.36
CA VAL A 279 9.10 50.87 2.62
C VAL A 279 8.90 49.69 1.68
N LEU A 280 9.15 49.85 0.37
CA LEU A 280 8.99 48.80 -0.64
C LEU A 280 9.97 47.62 -0.47
N LYS A 281 11.16 47.85 0.09
CA LYS A 281 12.13 46.80 0.43
C LYS A 281 11.67 45.93 1.59
N SER A 282 10.90 46.48 2.52
CA SER A 282 10.43 45.73 3.68
C SER A 282 9.40 44.65 3.36
N CYS A 283 8.77 44.69 2.19
CA CYS A 283 7.91 43.62 1.70
C CYS A 283 8.20 43.33 0.23
N THR A 284 8.98 42.30 -0.07
CA THR A 284 9.46 42.01 -1.43
C THR A 284 8.39 41.41 -2.36
N THR A 285 7.29 40.92 -1.80
CA THR A 285 6.17 40.34 -2.56
C THR A 285 5.10 41.36 -2.95
N ALA A 286 5.05 42.52 -2.28
CA ALA A 286 4.04 43.54 -2.57
C ALA A 286 4.28 44.21 -3.93
N ARG A 287 3.18 44.45 -4.66
CA ARG A 287 3.15 45.22 -5.91
C ARG A 287 2.51 46.58 -5.67
N VAL A 288 3.08 47.60 -6.28
CA VAL A 288 2.63 48.99 -6.15
C VAL A 288 2.43 49.64 -7.50
N GLU A 289 1.61 50.68 -7.50
CA GLU A 289 1.42 51.57 -8.62
C GLU A 289 1.95 52.96 -8.24
N VAL A 290 2.70 53.56 -9.17
CA VAL A 290 3.05 54.97 -9.16
C VAL A 290 2.05 55.71 -10.04
N ALA A 291 1.21 56.55 -9.43
CA ALA A 291 0.20 57.37 -10.10
C ALA A 291 0.73 58.80 -10.27
N GLY A 292 0.93 59.23 -11.52
CA GLY A 292 1.39 60.59 -11.85
C GLY A 292 0.23 61.53 -12.14
N HIS A 293 0.35 62.80 -11.72
CA HIS A 293 -0.67 63.84 -11.90
C HIS A 293 -0.07 65.18 -12.35
N THR A 294 -0.90 66.04 -12.96
CA THR A 294 -0.56 67.41 -13.35
C THR A 294 -1.49 68.44 -12.72
N ASP A 295 -1.10 69.71 -12.81
CA ASP A 295 -2.02 70.85 -12.69
C ASP A 295 -2.80 71.03 -14.02
N ASP A 296 -3.61 72.08 -14.09
CA ASP A 296 -4.51 72.40 -15.21
C ASP A 296 -3.95 73.44 -16.20
N LEU A 297 -2.67 73.81 -16.08
CA LEU A 297 -2.06 74.80 -16.99
C LEU A 297 -1.89 74.26 -18.42
N GLY A 298 -1.82 72.94 -18.58
CA GLY A 298 -1.72 72.27 -19.87
C GLY A 298 -3.07 71.84 -20.44
N SER A 299 -3.10 71.46 -21.72
CA SER A 299 -4.27 70.79 -22.28
C SER A 299 -4.34 69.34 -21.78
N PRO A 300 -5.53 68.72 -21.63
CA PRO A 300 -5.65 67.30 -21.28
C PRO A 300 -4.77 66.37 -22.13
N ALA A 301 -4.68 66.65 -23.44
CA ALA A 301 -3.85 65.92 -24.40
C ALA A 301 -2.34 66.00 -24.10
N SER A 302 -1.87 67.10 -23.50
CA SER A 302 -0.47 67.28 -23.08
C SER A 302 -0.23 66.80 -21.63
N SER A 303 -1.24 66.91 -20.77
CA SER A 303 -1.20 66.57 -19.35
C SER A 303 -1.08 65.07 -19.12
N LEU A 304 -1.79 64.24 -19.90
CA LEU A 304 -1.73 62.79 -19.75
C LEU A 304 -0.31 62.24 -20.03
N PRO A 305 0.33 62.49 -21.19
CA PRO A 305 1.71 62.05 -21.43
C PRO A 305 2.73 62.62 -20.42
N LEU A 306 2.53 63.85 -19.94
CA LEU A 306 3.42 64.42 -18.91
C LEU A 306 3.30 63.66 -17.58
N SER A 307 2.08 63.32 -17.18
CA SER A 307 1.84 62.56 -15.96
C SER A 307 2.39 61.13 -16.04
N GLU A 308 2.33 60.48 -17.21
CA GLU A 308 2.94 59.17 -17.46
C GLU A 308 4.46 59.23 -17.32
N ARG A 309 5.10 60.26 -17.92
CA ARG A 309 6.55 60.48 -17.77
C ARG A 309 6.96 60.72 -16.32
N ARG A 310 6.13 61.40 -15.53
CA ARG A 310 6.36 61.58 -14.07
C ARG A 310 6.34 60.25 -13.33
N ALA A 311 5.32 59.43 -13.57
CA ALA A 311 5.21 58.10 -12.97
C ALA A 311 6.41 57.21 -13.37
N ALA A 312 6.78 57.24 -14.65
CA ALA A 312 7.93 56.50 -15.17
C ALA A 312 9.26 56.97 -14.55
N ALA A 313 9.46 58.27 -14.34
CA ALA A 313 10.66 58.80 -13.72
C ALA A 313 10.81 58.35 -12.25
N VAL A 314 9.71 58.35 -11.49
CA VAL A 314 9.71 57.83 -10.11
C VAL A 314 9.95 56.32 -10.10
N LYS A 315 9.32 55.56 -11.01
CA LYS A 315 9.61 54.12 -11.19
C LYS A 315 11.08 53.87 -11.48
N ALA A 316 11.68 54.61 -12.40
CA ALA A 316 13.10 54.47 -12.76
C ALA A 316 14.01 54.69 -11.55
N GLU A 317 13.72 55.71 -10.73
CA GLU A 317 14.49 55.97 -9.51
C GLU A 317 14.30 54.88 -8.45
N LEU A 318 13.09 54.35 -8.26
CA LEU A 318 12.84 53.21 -7.38
C LEU A 318 13.59 51.95 -7.84
N VAL A 319 13.65 51.71 -9.15
CA VAL A 319 14.42 50.60 -9.74
C VAL A 319 15.91 50.79 -9.49
N ARG A 320 16.44 52.00 -9.69
CA ARG A 320 17.84 52.35 -9.37
C ARG A 320 18.17 52.11 -7.89
N LEU A 321 17.19 52.28 -7.01
CA LEU A 321 17.32 52.01 -5.57
C LEU A 321 17.15 50.52 -5.20
N GLY A 322 16.98 49.63 -6.19
CA GLY A 322 16.97 48.18 -6.01
C GLY A 322 15.58 47.55 -5.89
N ILE A 323 14.51 48.25 -6.26
CA ILE A 323 13.17 47.63 -6.36
C ILE A 323 13.02 46.94 -7.70
N ASN A 324 12.56 45.68 -7.70
CA ASN A 324 12.30 44.94 -8.94
C ASN A 324 11.23 45.67 -9.79
N ALA A 325 11.54 45.94 -11.06
CA ALA A 325 10.67 46.70 -11.96
C ALA A 325 9.29 46.06 -12.19
N ASN A 326 9.18 44.73 -12.11
CA ASN A 326 7.93 43.98 -12.26
C ASN A 326 6.96 44.19 -11.09
N ARG A 327 7.44 44.76 -9.98
CA ARG A 327 6.62 45.10 -8.81
C ARG A 327 6.01 46.49 -8.89
N ILE A 328 6.39 47.30 -9.89
CA ILE A 328 5.99 48.70 -10.01
C ILE A 328 5.23 48.91 -11.32
N LEU A 329 3.93 49.18 -11.21
CA LEU A 329 3.14 49.77 -12.29
C LEU A 329 3.33 51.29 -12.28
N ALA A 330 3.36 51.92 -13.45
CA ALA A 330 3.52 53.37 -13.57
C ALA A 330 2.45 53.90 -14.52
N ASN A 331 1.50 54.66 -13.99
CA ASN A 331 0.34 55.15 -14.74
C ASN A 331 0.24 56.68 -14.60
N GLY A 332 -0.07 57.35 -15.71
CA GLY A 332 -0.39 58.78 -15.70
C GLY A 332 -1.89 59.01 -15.66
N TYR A 333 -2.31 60.02 -14.90
CA TYR A 333 -3.71 60.39 -14.72
C TYR A 333 -4.03 61.82 -15.19
N GLY A 334 -3.04 62.51 -15.77
CA GLY A 334 -3.15 63.89 -16.21
C GLY A 334 -3.68 64.81 -15.10
N GLN A 335 -4.59 65.70 -15.47
CA GLN A 335 -5.23 66.68 -14.59
C GLN A 335 -6.58 66.22 -14.03
N ALA A 336 -6.97 64.96 -14.25
CA ALA A 336 -8.33 64.47 -13.94
C ALA A 336 -8.61 64.35 -12.43
N PHE A 337 -7.57 64.25 -11.59
CA PHE A 337 -7.68 64.03 -10.15
C PHE A 337 -6.87 65.08 -9.35
N PRO A 338 -7.33 66.34 -9.31
CA PRO A 338 -6.72 67.37 -8.48
C PRO A 338 -6.98 67.10 -7.00
N ILE A 339 -6.00 67.37 -6.14
CA ILE A 339 -6.10 67.29 -4.67
C ILE A 339 -6.17 68.67 -4.01
N ALA A 340 -5.95 69.73 -4.79
CA ALA A 340 -6.03 71.11 -4.34
C ALA A 340 -6.56 72.01 -5.47
N SER A 341 -7.02 73.20 -5.12
CA SER A 341 -7.53 74.17 -6.11
C SER A 341 -6.43 74.66 -7.05
N ASN A 342 -6.62 74.46 -8.35
CA ASN A 342 -5.72 74.97 -9.37
C ASN A 342 -5.75 76.51 -9.53
N ALA A 343 -6.71 77.19 -8.89
CA ALA A 343 -6.75 78.65 -8.90
C ALA A 343 -5.53 79.27 -8.21
N THR A 344 -4.91 78.55 -7.27
CA THR A 344 -3.78 79.05 -6.48
C THR A 344 -2.45 78.44 -6.92
N GLY A 345 -1.35 79.18 -6.79
CA GLY A 345 -0.02 78.65 -7.06
C GLY A 345 0.33 77.44 -6.19
N ALA A 346 -0.03 77.48 -4.91
CA ALA A 346 0.17 76.38 -3.96
C ALA A 346 -0.62 75.12 -4.36
N GLY A 347 -1.88 75.27 -4.77
CA GLY A 347 -2.68 74.13 -5.21
C GLY A 347 -2.18 73.51 -6.50
N ARG A 348 -1.68 74.31 -7.46
CA ARG A 348 -1.00 73.78 -8.66
C ARG A 348 0.25 72.98 -8.31
N VAL A 349 1.07 73.47 -7.37
CA VAL A 349 2.24 72.71 -6.87
C VAL A 349 1.81 71.38 -6.27
N ALA A 350 0.74 71.37 -5.46
CA ALA A 350 0.22 70.14 -4.87
C ALA A 350 -0.30 69.16 -5.94
N ASN A 351 -0.91 69.65 -7.03
CA ASN A 351 -1.43 68.78 -8.09
C ASN A 351 -0.34 68.17 -8.99
N ARG A 352 0.79 68.86 -9.17
CA ARG A 352 1.96 68.33 -9.88
C ARG A 352 2.73 67.32 -9.02
N ARG A 353 2.19 66.11 -8.89
CA ARG A 353 2.68 65.10 -7.96
C ARG A 353 2.75 63.70 -8.55
N ALA A 354 3.42 62.80 -7.84
CA ALA A 354 3.25 61.36 -7.97
C ALA A 354 2.88 60.74 -6.62
N GLU A 355 1.99 59.76 -6.65
CA GLU A 355 1.56 58.97 -5.50
C GLU A 355 1.98 57.52 -5.67
N ILE A 356 2.21 56.81 -4.56
CA ILE A 356 2.52 55.38 -4.56
C ILE A 356 1.42 54.67 -3.77
N ARG A 357 0.77 53.69 -4.40
CA ARG A 357 -0.33 52.93 -3.80
C ARG A 357 -0.17 51.43 -4.03
N VAL A 358 -0.74 50.63 -3.14
CA VAL A 358 -0.75 49.17 -3.28
C VAL A 358 -1.66 48.81 -4.45
N VAL A 359 -1.20 47.93 -5.34
CA VAL A 359 -2.09 47.28 -6.31
C VAL A 359 -2.86 46.23 -5.52
N GLN A 360 -4.17 46.41 -5.33
CA GLN A 360 -4.97 45.35 -4.72
C GLN A 360 -4.82 44.09 -5.58
N GLY A 361 -4.18 43.06 -5.04
CA GLY A 361 -4.16 41.75 -5.66
C GLY A 361 -5.53 41.11 -5.45
N ASN A 362 -6.17 40.69 -6.53
CA ASN A 362 -7.26 39.71 -6.49
C ASN A 362 -6.78 38.40 -5.84
#